data_AF-X0IHK8-F1
#
_entry.id   AF-X0IHK8-F1
#
_cell.length_a   1.000
_cell.length_b   1.000
_cell.length_c   1.000
_cell.angle_alpha   90.00
_cell.angle_beta   90.00
_cell.angle_gamma   90.00
#
_symmetry.space_group_name_H-M   'P 1'
#
loop_
_entity.id
_entity.type
_entity.pdbx_description
1 polymer ?
#
loop_
_entity_poly.entity_id
_entity_poly.type
_entity_poly.pdbx_seq_one_letter_code
_entity_poly.pdbx_strand_id
1 'polypeptide(L)'
;MPACHGCRVRKVKCDDGNPCSPCRQFDVQCIRSTAPRKRQNPKRGRLVAQAREANLQHQQPNALSPSASVSPSAVHSTPHAASEWPPGSSPGSAISGPYSPNSEAYTTGFFHSLLPEFEKVVYPFSPAITPDEIVRSISMMHHNFEDAALIYAYAAVTTFLSQTADNSHGSVAAQINNLVYHSLEAQHRAAVGSHGPGRVDEVMPHNIKRIVTCIYLEISTMGLPRLDRSFSFIREAISLIQIMEAHQRTLPDPTRTPYPMARFQQVYWEAYIHERFLTIADGYPSIMGPLHTNLSAPDSSTPEHIRVGFNCLIELFLTLDETFLACWQSQRGAIGGLTVQWIESKQVQLDQAEMNAAAAEARMHSEGHAGFTELQRADLFITRLWLRTLLWQLALSQGLLRSGSSDTTHEGLSLQFPASRLSIQLRSLVGQLDSIVSIATQGSGIIQKLFEIASTIADVLALPSGHNQAEDELRPHVKDFLYVVNFLLDLGLMRENQKDYLREKYHMLQPLNTEGRMPAHAGEQAVAS
;
A
#
# COMPACT_ATOMS: atom_id res chain seq x y z
N MET A 1 39.48 -6.21 17.07
CA MET A 1 38.47 -5.12 17.03
C MET A 1 37.76 -5.14 15.67
N PRO A 2 36.57 -4.56 15.46
CA PRO A 2 36.03 -4.40 14.12
C PRO A 2 36.94 -3.48 13.29
N ALA A 3 37.16 -3.83 12.02
CA ALA A 3 37.94 -3.02 11.09
C ALA A 3 37.34 -1.61 10.96
N CYS A 4 38.20 -0.58 10.80
CA CYS A 4 37.76 0.79 10.59
C CYS A 4 36.96 0.94 9.28
N HIS A 5 36.19 2.02 9.16
CA HIS A 5 35.35 2.28 7.99
C HIS A 5 36.16 2.24 6.68
N GLY A 6 37.31 2.91 6.62
CA GLY A 6 38.15 2.96 5.43
C GLY A 6 38.74 1.62 4.98
N CYS A 7 39.08 0.72 5.92
CA CYS A 7 39.53 -0.63 5.57
C CYS A 7 38.37 -1.54 5.14
N ARG A 8 37.19 -1.35 5.73
CA ARG A 8 35.99 -2.13 5.41
C ARG A 8 35.49 -1.85 4.00
N VAL A 9 35.46 -0.58 3.61
CA VAL A 9 35.05 -0.14 2.26
C VAL A 9 36.02 -0.68 1.19
N ARG A 10 37.32 -0.67 1.48
CA ARG A 10 38.37 -1.11 0.54
C ARG A 10 38.69 -2.61 0.61
N LYS A 11 38.03 -3.36 1.49
CA LYS A 11 38.26 -4.80 1.75
C LYS A 11 39.74 -5.17 2.02
N VAL A 12 40.47 -4.30 2.72
CA VAL A 12 41.87 -4.52 3.13
C VAL A 12 41.98 -4.87 4.61
N LYS A 13 43.00 -5.64 4.99
CA LYS A 13 43.22 -6.06 6.39
C LYS A 13 43.56 -4.85 7.27
N CYS A 14 42.78 -4.59 8.32
CA CYS A 14 43.02 -3.51 9.29
C CYS A 14 43.97 -4.00 10.39
N ASP A 15 44.98 -3.20 10.73
CA ASP A 15 46.04 -3.49 11.70
C ASP A 15 45.78 -2.88 13.09
N ASP A 16 44.54 -2.47 13.36
CA ASP A 16 44.06 -1.95 14.66
C ASP A 16 44.78 -0.69 15.22
N GLY A 17 45.81 -0.15 14.56
CA GLY A 17 46.48 1.12 14.91
C GLY A 17 45.63 2.37 14.63
N ASN A 18 45.82 3.50 15.33
CA ASN A 18 45.04 4.74 15.12
C ASN A 18 45.92 5.96 14.77
N PRO A 19 45.96 6.43 13.51
CA PRO A 19 45.31 5.85 12.31
C PRO A 19 45.97 4.54 11.86
N CYS A 20 45.18 3.68 11.21
CA CYS A 20 45.61 2.36 10.74
C CYS A 20 46.66 2.46 9.62
N SER A 21 47.61 1.53 9.50
CA SER A 21 48.65 1.61 8.44
C SER A 21 48.06 1.68 7.02
N PRO A 22 47.04 0.87 6.65
CA PRO A 22 46.35 1.02 5.36
C PRO A 22 45.60 2.34 5.19
N CYS A 23 45.21 3.01 6.27
CA CYS A 23 44.55 4.31 6.22
C CYS A 23 45.59 5.41 5.95
N ARG A 24 46.74 5.31 6.63
CA ARG A 24 47.88 6.22 6.50
C ARG A 24 48.53 6.15 5.13
N GLN A 25 48.68 4.95 4.57
CA GLN A 25 49.33 4.73 3.28
C GLN A 25 48.56 5.34 2.10
N PHE A 26 47.25 5.46 2.22
CA PHE A 26 46.37 5.93 1.14
C PHE A 26 45.68 7.26 1.47
N ASP A 27 46.15 7.93 2.52
CA ASP A 27 45.62 9.21 3.01
C ASP A 27 44.08 9.25 3.17
N VAL A 28 43.52 8.17 3.75
CA VAL A 28 42.08 8.03 3.98
C VAL A 28 41.77 8.18 5.47
N GLN A 29 40.73 8.95 5.80
CA GLN A 29 40.28 9.18 7.16
C GLN A 29 39.95 7.87 7.91
N CYS A 30 40.63 7.61 9.02
CA CYS A 30 40.50 6.37 9.81
C CYS A 30 39.44 6.49 10.90
N ILE A 31 38.18 6.20 10.57
CA ILE A 31 37.06 6.27 11.52
C ILE A 31 36.75 4.88 12.10
N ARG A 32 36.87 4.72 13.42
CA ARG A 32 36.44 3.52 14.16
C ARG A 32 35.18 3.84 14.97
N SER A 33 34.07 3.15 14.69
CA SER A 33 32.82 3.30 15.46
C SER A 33 32.83 2.40 16.70
N THR A 34 32.65 2.99 17.88
CA THR A 34 32.58 2.32 19.19
C THR A 34 31.13 2.07 19.62
N ALA A 35 30.35 1.27 18.88
CA ALA A 35 29.16 0.54 19.37
C ALA A 35 28.43 -0.17 18.22
N PRO A 36 27.88 -1.39 18.42
CA PRO A 36 26.92 -1.97 17.51
C PRO A 36 25.54 -1.37 17.76
N ARG A 37 25.15 -0.33 17.01
CA ARG A 37 23.73 0.06 16.93
C ARG A 37 22.98 -1.03 16.17
N LYS A 38 22.18 -1.85 16.86
CA LYS A 38 21.10 -2.63 16.23
C LYS A 38 20.09 -1.64 15.65
N ARG A 39 20.25 -1.31 14.37
CA ARG A 39 19.26 -0.59 13.58
C ARG A 39 18.42 -1.62 12.83
N GLN A 40 17.14 -1.73 13.17
CA GLN A 40 16.14 -2.18 12.19
C GLN A 40 15.97 -1.03 11.20
N ASN A 41 16.82 -1.01 10.17
CA ASN A 41 16.57 -0.19 8.99
C ASN A 41 15.73 -1.02 8.02
N PRO A 42 14.70 -0.45 7.38
CA PRO A 42 13.98 -1.13 6.32
C PRO A 42 14.98 -1.45 5.19
N LYS A 43 14.92 -2.69 4.69
CA LYS A 43 15.88 -3.35 3.78
C LYS A 43 16.09 -2.69 2.39
N ARG A 44 15.68 -1.42 2.18
CA ARG A 44 15.41 -0.79 0.86
C ARG A 44 16.59 0.05 0.30
N GLY A 45 17.19 0.96 1.08
CA GLY A 45 18.31 1.80 0.61
C GLY A 45 19.60 1.05 0.22
N ARG A 46 19.75 -0.22 0.65
CA ARG A 46 20.90 -1.06 0.32
C ARG A 46 20.86 -1.58 -1.14
N LEU A 47 19.68 -1.72 -1.73
CA LEU A 47 19.49 -2.30 -3.06
C LEU A 47 19.92 -1.34 -4.18
N VAL A 48 19.62 -0.06 -4.04
CA VAL A 48 19.99 0.97 -5.03
C VAL A 48 21.52 1.14 -5.10
N ALA A 49 22.19 1.12 -3.94
CA ALA A 49 23.66 1.12 -3.87
C ALA A 49 24.29 -0.18 -4.44
N GLN A 50 23.67 -1.33 -4.20
CA GLN A 50 24.13 -2.63 -4.72
C GLN A 50 23.95 -2.78 -6.24
N ALA A 51 22.91 -2.19 -6.82
CA ALA A 51 22.69 -2.21 -8.28
C ALA A 51 23.79 -1.45 -9.04
N ARG A 52 24.36 -0.39 -8.46
CA ARG A 52 25.51 0.32 -9.04
C ARG A 52 26.78 -0.52 -9.01
N GLU A 53 27.02 -1.27 -7.92
CA GLU A 53 28.18 -2.17 -7.79
C GLU A 53 28.12 -3.34 -8.78
N ALA A 54 26.93 -3.90 -9.04
CA ALA A 54 26.73 -4.98 -10.01
C ALA A 54 26.90 -4.53 -11.48
N ASN A 55 26.56 -3.27 -11.79
CA ASN A 55 26.66 -2.71 -13.14
C ASN A 55 28.08 -2.24 -13.50
N LEU A 56 28.87 -1.79 -12.51
CA LEU A 56 30.30 -1.49 -12.68
C LEU A 56 31.14 -2.75 -13.01
N GLN A 57 30.65 -3.94 -12.66
CA GLN A 57 31.30 -5.21 -12.97
C GLN A 57 31.00 -5.74 -14.39
N HIS A 58 29.98 -5.21 -15.08
CA HIS A 58 29.60 -5.63 -16.43
C HIS A 58 30.44 -5.00 -17.57
N GLN A 59 31.52 -4.28 -17.25
CA GLN A 59 32.41 -3.62 -18.23
C GLN A 59 33.82 -4.25 -18.35
N GLN A 60 34.05 -5.51 -17.93
CA GLN A 60 35.31 -6.23 -18.23
C GLN A 60 35.07 -7.64 -18.79
N PRO A 61 35.81 -8.07 -19.83
CA PRO A 61 35.69 -9.41 -20.40
C PRO A 61 36.53 -10.45 -19.63
N ASN A 62 35.87 -11.57 -19.31
CA ASN A 62 36.36 -12.94 -19.01
C ASN A 62 37.73 -13.17 -18.34
N ALA A 63 37.68 -13.92 -17.22
CA ALA A 63 38.66 -14.97 -16.92
C ALA A 63 38.05 -16.09 -16.05
N LEU A 64 37.79 -17.23 -16.70
CA LEU A 64 37.88 -18.65 -16.28
C LEU A 64 37.71 -19.06 -14.80
N SER A 65 36.77 -19.99 -14.61
CA SER A 65 36.61 -20.88 -13.45
C SER A 65 37.85 -21.74 -13.13
N PRO A 66 37.90 -22.38 -11.94
CA PRO A 66 37.53 -23.80 -11.95
C PRO A 66 36.65 -24.27 -10.78
N SER A 67 36.00 -25.39 -11.06
CA SER A 67 35.02 -26.16 -10.30
C SER A 67 35.48 -26.70 -8.95
N ALA A 68 34.52 -26.89 -8.04
CA ALA A 68 34.52 -28.04 -7.11
C ALA A 68 33.08 -28.44 -6.77
N SER A 69 32.75 -29.66 -7.13
CA SER A 69 31.54 -30.43 -6.86
C SER A 69 31.61 -31.13 -5.51
N VAL A 70 30.54 -31.13 -4.70
CA VAL A 70 30.09 -32.29 -3.89
C VAL A 70 28.57 -32.21 -3.66
N SER A 71 27.93 -33.36 -3.86
CA SER A 71 26.49 -33.70 -3.83
C SER A 71 25.89 -33.82 -2.41
N PRO A 72 24.58 -34.14 -2.25
CA PRO A 72 23.76 -33.78 -1.10
C PRO A 72 23.68 -34.88 -0.03
N SER A 73 23.19 -34.54 1.14
CA SER A 73 22.63 -35.51 2.09
C SER A 73 21.43 -34.92 2.82
N ALA A 74 20.25 -35.45 2.48
CA ALA A 74 19.13 -35.53 3.40
C ALA A 74 19.51 -36.48 4.55
N VAL A 75 19.05 -36.25 5.79
CA VAL A 75 18.04 -37.09 6.47
C VAL A 75 17.53 -36.45 7.77
N HIS A 76 16.25 -36.74 8.03
CA HIS A 76 15.58 -36.97 9.32
C HIS A 76 15.06 -35.82 10.20
N SER A 77 13.73 -35.67 10.09
CA SER A 77 12.76 -35.39 11.14
C SER A 77 12.89 -36.32 12.35
N THR A 78 12.56 -35.82 13.55
CA THR A 78 11.62 -36.46 14.48
C THR A 78 11.04 -35.43 15.47
N PRO A 79 9.83 -35.66 16.01
CA PRO A 79 9.02 -34.67 16.75
C PRO A 79 8.90 -35.00 18.24
N HIS A 80 8.98 -34.01 19.12
CA HIS A 80 8.55 -34.08 20.54
C HIS A 80 8.42 -32.63 21.05
N ALA A 81 7.47 -32.21 21.89
CA ALA A 81 6.42 -32.89 22.62
C ALA A 81 5.28 -31.89 22.89
N ALA A 82 4.06 -32.43 22.99
CA ALA A 82 2.89 -31.75 23.50
C ALA A 82 3.11 -31.29 24.95
N SER A 83 2.57 -30.13 25.30
CA SER A 83 2.30 -29.78 26.70
C SER A 83 0.82 -29.54 26.85
N GLU A 84 0.25 -30.42 27.65
CA GLU A 84 -1.16 -30.62 27.96
C GLU A 84 -1.75 -29.41 28.68
N TRP A 85 -2.98 -29.05 28.30
CA TRP A 85 -3.82 -28.16 29.09
C TRP A 85 -4.55 -28.97 30.16
N PRO A 86 -4.67 -28.50 31.41
CA PRO A 86 -5.51 -29.16 32.39
C PRO A 86 -7.00 -28.87 32.12
N PRO A 87 -7.91 -29.84 32.35
CA PRO A 87 -9.33 -29.70 32.07
C PRO A 87 -10.11 -29.12 33.26
N GLY A 88 -11.21 -28.43 32.95
CA GLY A 88 -12.41 -28.42 33.79
C GLY A 88 -12.61 -27.23 34.73
N SER A 89 -13.39 -26.24 34.30
CA SER A 89 -14.45 -25.62 35.11
C SER A 89 -15.31 -24.70 34.24
N SER A 90 -16.57 -25.08 34.04
CA SER A 90 -17.68 -24.22 33.61
C SER A 90 -18.64 -24.02 34.79
N PRO A 91 -19.66 -23.17 34.70
CA PRO A 91 -19.62 -21.73 34.42
C PRO A 91 -20.40 -20.97 35.52
N GLY A 92 -19.91 -19.83 36.00
CA GLY A 92 -20.68 -19.08 36.99
C GLY A 92 -19.95 -17.90 37.60
N SER A 93 -19.82 -16.82 36.84
CA SER A 93 -19.93 -15.45 37.35
C SER A 93 -19.72 -14.50 36.17
N ALA A 94 -20.77 -13.74 35.87
CA ALA A 94 -20.66 -12.56 35.05
C ALA A 94 -19.67 -11.60 35.73
N ILE A 95 -18.43 -11.58 35.25
CA ILE A 95 -17.52 -10.47 35.51
C ILE A 95 -18.01 -9.36 34.58
N SER A 96 -18.87 -8.51 35.11
CA SER A 96 -19.15 -7.19 34.59
C SER A 96 -17.83 -6.41 34.53
N GLY A 97 -17.19 -6.41 33.36
CA GLY A 97 -16.08 -5.50 33.07
C GLY A 97 -16.56 -4.04 33.14
N PRO A 98 -15.69 -3.07 33.47
CA PRO A 98 -16.08 -1.69 33.76
C PRO A 98 -16.44 -0.85 32.52
N TYR A 99 -16.96 -1.46 31.45
CA TYR A 99 -17.42 -0.75 30.26
C TYR A 99 -18.84 -1.18 29.94
N SER A 100 -19.81 -0.62 30.66
CA SER A 100 -21.15 -0.42 30.10
C SER A 100 -21.05 0.78 29.17
N PRO A 101 -21.14 0.63 27.84
CA PRO A 101 -21.03 1.76 26.93
C PRO A 101 -22.35 2.54 26.95
N ASN A 102 -22.25 3.85 26.82
CA ASN A 102 -23.36 4.76 26.59
C ASN A 102 -24.26 4.26 25.45
N SER A 103 -25.36 3.56 25.79
CA SER A 103 -26.40 3.24 24.81
C SER A 103 -27.06 4.50 24.23
N GLU A 104 -26.81 5.68 24.80
CA GLU A 104 -27.32 6.97 24.33
C GLU A 104 -26.48 7.61 23.22
N ALA A 105 -25.26 7.13 22.93
CA ALA A 105 -24.35 7.81 21.99
C ALA A 105 -24.64 7.52 20.51
N TYR A 106 -25.16 6.34 20.16
CA TYR A 106 -25.40 5.92 18.77
C TYR A 106 -26.89 5.78 18.47
N THR A 107 -27.54 6.92 18.27
CA THR A 107 -28.94 6.97 17.83
C THR A 107 -29.05 6.68 16.34
N THR A 108 -30.24 6.32 15.86
CA THR A 108 -30.52 6.26 14.40
C THR A 108 -30.17 7.58 13.70
N GLY A 109 -30.42 8.71 14.37
CA GLY A 109 -30.05 10.05 13.88
C GLY A 109 -28.54 10.22 13.66
N PHE A 110 -27.71 9.67 14.55
CA PHE A 110 -26.25 9.65 14.34
C PHE A 110 -25.87 8.91 13.06
N PHE A 111 -26.41 7.71 12.83
CA PHE A 111 -26.09 6.95 11.62
C PHE A 111 -26.59 7.63 10.35
N HIS A 112 -27.79 8.22 10.37
CA HIS A 112 -28.29 8.99 9.23
C HIS A 112 -27.43 10.22 8.92
N SER A 113 -26.84 10.86 9.94
CA SER A 113 -25.97 12.03 9.73
C SER A 113 -24.68 11.71 8.97
N LEU A 114 -24.27 10.44 8.91
CA LEU A 114 -23.08 9.99 8.19
C LEU A 114 -23.33 9.69 6.70
N LEU A 115 -24.59 9.64 6.24
CA LEU A 115 -24.94 9.27 4.86
C LEU A 115 -24.28 10.14 3.78
N PRO A 116 -24.27 11.49 3.89
CA PRO A 116 -23.64 12.34 2.89
C PRO A 116 -22.14 12.05 2.73
N GLU A 117 -21.47 11.78 3.84
CA GLU A 117 -20.06 11.45 3.85
C GLU A 117 -19.80 10.04 3.30
N PHE A 118 -20.64 9.06 3.66
CA PHE A 118 -20.57 7.72 3.08
C PHE A 118 -20.68 7.73 1.55
N GLU A 119 -21.66 8.46 1.02
CA GLU A 119 -21.89 8.61 -0.43
C GLU A 119 -20.67 9.19 -1.14
N LYS A 120 -19.92 10.05 -0.44
CA LYS A 120 -18.76 10.75 -0.97
C LYS A 120 -17.47 9.93 -0.89
N VAL A 121 -17.19 9.30 0.27
CA VAL A 121 -15.84 8.74 0.54
C VAL A 121 -15.80 7.21 0.60
N VAL A 122 -16.93 6.52 0.77
CA VAL A 122 -16.98 5.05 0.87
C VAL A 122 -17.59 4.45 -0.39
N TYR A 123 -18.82 4.85 -0.72
CA TYR A 123 -19.63 4.23 -1.77
C TYR A 123 -18.96 4.21 -3.18
N PRO A 124 -18.20 5.25 -3.60
CA PRO A 124 -17.53 5.22 -4.90
C PRO A 124 -16.43 4.14 -5.03
N PHE A 125 -15.92 3.63 -3.90
CA PHE A 125 -14.85 2.63 -3.84
C PHE A 125 -15.33 1.27 -3.30
N SER A 126 -16.48 1.26 -2.63
CA SER A 126 -17.17 0.07 -2.12
C SER A 126 -18.66 0.10 -2.51
N PRO A 127 -18.99 -0.17 -3.78
CA PRO A 127 -20.35 0.03 -4.32
C PRO A 127 -21.34 -1.10 -3.98
N ALA A 128 -20.93 -2.11 -3.20
CA ALA A 128 -21.71 -3.32 -2.97
C ALA A 128 -23.02 -3.10 -2.18
N ILE A 129 -23.10 -2.06 -1.35
CA ILE A 129 -24.30 -1.68 -0.59
C ILE A 129 -24.62 -0.23 -0.91
N THR A 130 -25.81 0.06 -1.45
CA THR A 130 -26.22 1.43 -1.78
C THR A 130 -26.57 2.25 -0.54
N PRO A 131 -26.58 3.60 -0.66
CA PRO A 131 -27.10 4.47 0.39
C PRO A 131 -28.53 4.11 0.84
N ASP A 132 -29.41 3.74 -0.10
CA ASP A 132 -30.77 3.27 0.22
C ASP A 132 -30.78 1.97 1.03
N GLU A 133 -29.84 1.05 0.74
CA GLU A 133 -29.66 -0.18 1.50
C GLU A 133 -29.14 0.11 2.92
N ILE A 134 -28.24 1.08 3.09
CA ILE A 134 -27.81 1.58 4.41
C ILE A 134 -29.01 2.17 5.17
N VAL A 135 -29.80 3.06 4.56
CA VAL A 135 -31.01 3.64 5.19
C VAL A 135 -31.96 2.55 5.69
N ARG A 136 -32.17 1.51 4.88
CA ARG A 136 -33.00 0.36 5.27
C ARG A 136 -32.38 -0.47 6.39
N SER A 137 -31.05 -0.63 6.39
CA SER A 137 -30.36 -1.33 7.49
C SER A 137 -30.38 -0.53 8.79
N ILE A 138 -30.34 0.81 8.75
CA ILE A 138 -30.49 1.67 9.93
C ILE A 138 -31.88 1.46 10.58
N SER A 139 -32.96 1.35 9.79
CA SER A 139 -34.29 1.12 10.36
C SER A 139 -34.45 -0.28 10.97
N MET A 140 -33.68 -1.26 10.49
CA MET A 140 -33.74 -2.65 10.94
C MET A 140 -32.73 -3.00 12.05
N MET A 141 -31.76 -2.14 12.33
CA MET A 141 -30.61 -2.48 13.18
C MET A 141 -30.97 -2.90 14.61
N HIS A 142 -32.07 -2.40 15.18
CA HIS A 142 -32.50 -2.80 16.53
C HIS A 142 -33.23 -4.15 16.57
N HIS A 143 -33.63 -4.67 15.41
CA HIS A 143 -34.40 -5.90 15.26
C HIS A 143 -33.59 -7.03 14.59
N ASN A 144 -32.51 -6.69 13.89
CA ASN A 144 -31.66 -7.65 13.18
C ASN A 144 -30.18 -7.38 13.48
N PHE A 145 -29.50 -8.37 14.05
CA PHE A 145 -28.08 -8.27 14.39
C PHE A 145 -27.16 -8.20 13.16
N GLU A 146 -27.56 -8.72 12.00
CA GLU A 146 -26.78 -8.54 10.76
C GLU A 146 -26.83 -7.08 10.29
N ASP A 147 -28.01 -6.46 10.37
CA ASP A 147 -28.17 -5.03 10.06
C ASP A 147 -27.41 -4.17 11.09
N ALA A 148 -27.47 -4.51 12.38
CA ALA A 148 -26.67 -3.83 13.40
C ALA A 148 -25.17 -3.92 13.12
N ALA A 149 -24.67 -5.11 12.81
CA ALA A 149 -23.26 -5.33 12.51
C ALA A 149 -22.79 -4.47 11.33
N LEU A 150 -23.58 -4.46 10.24
CA LEU A 150 -23.32 -3.64 9.07
C LEU A 150 -23.32 -2.15 9.41
N ILE A 151 -24.31 -1.66 10.16
CA ILE A 151 -24.44 -0.23 10.47
C ILE A 151 -23.33 0.27 11.39
N TYR A 152 -22.88 -0.53 12.35
CA TYR A 152 -21.71 -0.17 13.15
C TYR A 152 -20.41 -0.16 12.32
N ALA A 153 -20.23 -1.13 11.41
CA ALA A 153 -19.07 -1.16 10.52
C ALA A 153 -19.09 0.00 9.51
N TYR A 154 -20.25 0.31 8.94
CA TYR A 154 -20.54 1.48 8.11
C TYR A 154 -20.11 2.78 8.82
N ALA A 155 -20.56 2.97 10.06
CA ALA A 155 -20.19 4.16 10.82
C ALA A 155 -18.69 4.23 11.10
N ALA A 156 -18.06 3.09 11.40
CA ALA A 156 -16.62 3.01 11.63
C ALA A 156 -15.84 3.42 10.38
N VAL A 157 -16.18 2.87 9.21
CA VAL A 157 -15.46 3.15 7.96
C VAL A 157 -15.70 4.58 7.47
N THR A 158 -16.93 5.09 7.57
CA THR A 158 -17.23 6.48 7.19
C THR A 158 -16.53 7.46 8.13
N THR A 159 -16.52 7.21 9.44
CA THR A 159 -15.79 8.05 10.39
C THR A 159 -14.28 8.01 10.10
N PHE A 160 -13.73 6.83 9.83
CA PHE A 160 -12.32 6.65 9.50
C PHE A 160 -11.89 7.39 8.23
N LEU A 161 -12.73 7.38 7.19
CA LEU A 161 -12.42 8.02 5.91
C LEU A 161 -12.78 9.52 5.86
N SER A 162 -13.72 10.01 6.66
CA SER A 162 -14.14 11.43 6.61
C SER A 162 -13.49 12.35 7.63
N GLN A 163 -13.07 11.88 8.82
CA GLN A 163 -12.71 12.75 9.95
C GLN A 163 -11.20 12.88 10.22
N THR A 164 -10.36 12.80 9.19
CA THR A 164 -8.90 12.72 9.37
C THR A 164 -8.18 14.06 9.55
N ALA A 165 -8.86 15.21 9.43
CA ALA A 165 -8.25 16.54 9.52
C ALA A 165 -8.41 17.27 10.87
N ASP A 166 -9.36 16.87 11.72
CA ASP A 166 -9.57 17.53 13.02
C ASP A 166 -8.77 16.82 14.12
N ASN A 167 -7.71 17.50 14.59
CA ASN A 167 -6.72 17.11 15.60
C ASN A 167 -7.30 16.86 17.02
N SER A 168 -8.41 16.12 17.14
CA SER A 168 -8.88 15.51 18.38
C SER A 168 -8.49 14.03 18.43
N HIS A 169 -7.21 13.73 18.13
CA HIS A 169 -6.64 12.40 17.88
C HIS A 169 -6.94 11.30 18.91
N GLY A 170 -7.47 11.64 20.11
CA GLY A 170 -7.97 10.67 21.08
C GLY A 170 -9.45 10.30 20.92
N SER A 171 -10.32 11.24 20.52
CA SER A 171 -11.77 11.06 20.52
C SER A 171 -12.24 10.24 19.31
N VAL A 172 -11.78 10.58 18.10
CA VAL A 172 -12.20 9.91 16.86
C VAL A 172 -11.71 8.47 16.80
N ALA A 173 -10.44 8.22 17.17
CA ALA A 173 -9.89 6.86 17.22
C ALA A 173 -10.61 5.99 18.27
N ALA A 174 -11.00 6.56 19.42
CA ALA A 174 -11.81 5.86 20.42
C ALA A 174 -13.20 5.53 19.89
N GLN A 175 -13.83 6.46 19.15
CA GLN A 175 -15.13 6.26 18.51
C GLN A 175 -15.07 5.13 17.47
N ILE A 176 -14.09 5.14 16.57
CA ILE A 176 -13.89 4.08 15.57
C ILE A 176 -13.72 2.71 16.26
N ASN A 177 -12.86 2.63 17.29
CA ASN A 177 -12.65 1.39 18.03
C ASN A 177 -13.93 0.89 18.72
N ASN A 178 -14.73 1.80 19.26
CA ASN A 178 -15.99 1.45 19.92
C ASN A 178 -17.06 1.01 18.90
N LEU A 179 -17.14 1.64 17.73
CA LEU A 179 -18.00 1.19 16.62
C LEU A 179 -17.58 -0.19 16.09
N VAL A 180 -16.27 -0.42 15.89
CA VAL A 180 -15.72 -1.74 15.53
C VAL A 180 -16.12 -2.80 16.57
N TYR A 181 -15.99 -2.49 17.86
CA TYR A 181 -16.39 -3.40 18.94
C TYR A 181 -17.88 -3.76 18.87
N HIS A 182 -18.76 -2.77 18.69
CA HIS A 182 -20.20 -3.02 18.59
C HIS A 182 -20.58 -3.82 17.34
N SER A 183 -19.89 -3.59 16.21
CA SER A 183 -20.06 -4.42 15.01
C SER A 183 -19.71 -5.87 15.29
N LEU A 184 -18.54 -6.14 15.91
CA LEU A 184 -18.12 -7.50 16.28
C LEU A 184 -19.09 -8.19 17.25
N GLU A 185 -19.61 -7.45 18.23
CA GLU A 185 -20.60 -7.98 19.16
C GLU A 185 -21.91 -8.36 18.44
N ALA A 186 -22.41 -7.47 17.58
CA ALA A 186 -23.60 -7.74 16.77
C ALA A 186 -23.36 -8.92 15.81
N GLN A 187 -22.18 -9.00 15.18
CA GLN A 187 -21.76 -10.11 14.35
C GLN A 187 -21.79 -11.45 15.10
N HIS A 188 -21.28 -11.48 16.33
CA HIS A 188 -21.31 -12.67 17.17
C HIS A 188 -22.74 -13.07 17.53
N ARG A 189 -23.60 -12.11 17.88
CA ARG A 189 -25.02 -12.36 18.18
C ARG A 189 -25.80 -12.81 16.95
N ALA A 190 -25.48 -12.32 15.75
CA ALA A 190 -26.08 -12.79 14.51
C ALA A 190 -25.73 -14.25 14.25
N ALA A 191 -24.47 -14.63 14.42
CA ALA A 191 -24.03 -16.01 14.29
C ALA A 191 -24.73 -16.90 15.33
N VAL A 192 -24.67 -16.55 16.61
CA VAL A 192 -25.26 -17.39 17.68
C VAL A 192 -26.79 -17.37 17.66
N GLY A 193 -27.42 -16.25 17.36
CA GLY A 193 -28.88 -16.07 17.37
C GLY A 193 -29.60 -16.81 16.24
N SER A 194 -28.91 -17.11 15.14
CA SER A 194 -29.39 -18.04 14.10
C SER A 194 -29.36 -19.50 14.57
N HIS A 195 -28.72 -19.80 15.70
CA HIS A 195 -28.53 -21.17 16.20
C HIS A 195 -29.29 -21.38 17.51
N GLY A 196 -30.24 -22.32 17.52
CA GLY A 196 -30.73 -22.88 18.78
C GLY A 196 -29.57 -23.52 19.56
N PRO A 197 -29.62 -23.55 20.91
CA PRO A 197 -28.55 -24.16 21.70
C PRO A 197 -28.33 -25.63 21.27
N GLY A 198 -27.13 -25.93 20.75
CA GLY A 198 -26.70 -27.29 20.42
C GLY A 198 -26.79 -27.73 18.96
N ARG A 199 -27.15 -26.85 18.00
CA ARG A 199 -27.18 -27.20 16.57
C ARG A 199 -26.05 -26.52 15.80
N VAL A 200 -24.87 -27.15 15.80
CA VAL A 200 -23.69 -26.72 15.02
C VAL A 200 -23.83 -27.07 13.53
N ASP A 201 -24.81 -27.91 13.17
CA ASP A 201 -25.07 -28.38 11.80
C ASP A 201 -25.83 -27.38 10.91
N GLU A 202 -26.26 -26.21 11.44
CA GLU A 202 -26.96 -25.19 10.64
C GLU A 202 -25.99 -24.21 9.96
N VAL A 203 -26.28 -23.90 8.69
CA VAL A 203 -25.41 -23.16 7.77
C VAL A 203 -25.07 -21.77 8.31
N MET A 204 -23.78 -21.49 8.46
CA MET A 204 -23.27 -20.16 8.83
C MET A 204 -23.78 -19.11 7.82
N PRO A 205 -24.33 -17.96 8.27
CA PRO A 205 -24.84 -16.93 7.37
C PRO A 205 -23.71 -16.38 6.49
N HIS A 206 -23.85 -16.58 5.17
CA HIS A 206 -22.91 -16.12 4.15
C HIS A 206 -23.68 -15.32 3.10
N ASN A 207 -23.80 -14.02 3.33
CA ASN A 207 -24.51 -13.08 2.46
C ASN A 207 -23.67 -11.82 2.19
N ILE A 208 -24.11 -11.02 1.23
CA ILE A 208 -23.41 -9.79 0.82
C ILE A 208 -23.21 -8.82 2.00
N LYS A 209 -24.22 -8.66 2.89
CA LYS A 209 -24.10 -7.77 4.05
C LYS A 209 -22.98 -8.21 4.99
N ARG A 210 -22.87 -9.52 5.26
CA ARG A 210 -21.80 -10.08 6.10
C ARG A 210 -20.42 -9.81 5.49
N ILE A 211 -20.26 -10.05 4.18
CA ILE A 211 -18.99 -9.81 3.48
C ILE A 211 -18.60 -8.33 3.55
N VAL A 212 -19.53 -7.42 3.23
CA VAL A 212 -19.29 -5.98 3.27
C VAL A 212 -18.99 -5.50 4.69
N THR A 213 -19.65 -6.07 5.71
CA THR A 213 -19.31 -5.79 7.11
C THR A 213 -17.85 -6.12 7.39
N CYS A 214 -17.35 -7.29 6.98
CA CYS A 214 -15.94 -7.66 7.14
C CYS A 214 -15.02 -6.69 6.39
N ILE A 215 -15.37 -6.28 5.17
CA ILE A 215 -14.55 -5.31 4.40
C ILE A 215 -14.53 -3.93 5.07
N TYR A 216 -15.67 -3.41 5.54
CA TYR A 216 -15.70 -2.14 6.27
C TYR A 216 -14.90 -2.17 7.57
N LEU A 217 -14.93 -3.29 8.30
CA LEU A 217 -14.08 -3.49 9.47
C LEU A 217 -12.59 -3.54 9.10
N GLU A 218 -12.24 -4.20 7.99
CA GLU A 218 -10.89 -4.24 7.46
C GLU A 218 -10.34 -2.82 7.23
N ILE A 219 -11.09 -2.00 6.48
CA ILE A 219 -10.73 -0.63 6.15
C ILE A 219 -10.55 0.21 7.41
N SER A 220 -11.51 0.10 8.34
CA SER A 220 -11.49 0.82 9.62
C SER A 220 -10.27 0.50 10.47
N THR A 221 -9.68 -0.70 10.32
CA THR A 221 -8.47 -1.10 11.05
C THR A 221 -7.16 -0.90 10.27
N MET A 222 -7.20 -0.47 9.00
CA MET A 222 -5.98 -0.22 8.21
C MET A 222 -5.15 0.96 8.72
N GLY A 223 -5.71 1.83 9.56
CA GLY A 223 -4.99 2.92 10.20
C GLY A 223 -4.07 2.46 11.35
N LEU A 224 -4.18 1.21 11.79
CA LEU A 224 -3.39 0.69 12.90
C LEU A 224 -1.92 0.42 12.51
N PRO A 225 -0.98 0.45 13.46
CA PRO A 225 0.43 0.19 13.17
C PRO A 225 0.71 -1.21 12.62
N ARG A 226 -0.13 -2.18 12.97
CA ARG A 226 -0.08 -3.58 12.52
C ARG A 226 -1.34 -3.89 11.73
N LEU A 227 -1.18 -4.58 10.61
CA LEU A 227 -2.27 -4.90 9.68
C LEU A 227 -2.87 -6.30 9.92
N ASP A 228 -2.56 -6.95 11.05
CA ASP A 228 -3.02 -8.30 11.38
C ASP A 228 -4.54 -8.40 11.58
N ARG A 229 -5.16 -7.35 12.14
CA ARG A 229 -6.62 -7.24 12.23
C ARG A 229 -7.26 -7.07 10.85
N SER A 230 -6.77 -6.13 10.05
CA SER A 230 -7.24 -5.92 8.67
C SER A 230 -7.10 -7.21 7.86
N PHE A 231 -5.96 -7.89 7.96
CA PHE A 231 -5.74 -9.17 7.30
C PHE A 231 -6.72 -10.26 7.74
N SER A 232 -7.07 -10.31 9.03
CA SER A 232 -8.02 -11.30 9.54
C SER A 232 -9.42 -11.04 8.98
N PHE A 233 -9.86 -9.77 8.95
CA PHE A 233 -11.16 -9.38 8.38
C PHE A 233 -11.25 -9.65 6.88
N ILE A 234 -10.20 -9.33 6.11
CA ILE A 234 -10.21 -9.64 4.68
C ILE A 234 -10.25 -11.16 4.46
N ARG A 235 -9.53 -11.94 5.26
CA ARG A 235 -9.52 -13.40 5.12
C ARG A 235 -10.88 -14.00 5.41
N GLU A 236 -11.61 -13.45 6.37
CA GLU A 236 -13.00 -13.84 6.65
C GLU A 236 -13.92 -13.49 5.48
N ALA A 237 -13.83 -12.26 4.94
CA ALA A 237 -14.60 -11.84 3.77
C ALA A 237 -14.37 -12.77 2.56
N ILE A 238 -13.11 -13.09 2.27
CA ILE A 238 -12.71 -14.01 1.19
C ILE A 238 -13.28 -15.41 1.42
N SER A 239 -13.23 -15.90 2.65
CA SER A 239 -13.78 -17.22 3.00
C SER A 239 -15.28 -17.26 2.74
N LEU A 240 -16.02 -16.20 3.10
CA LEU A 240 -17.45 -16.08 2.85
C LEU A 240 -17.79 -16.02 1.35
N ILE A 241 -16.97 -15.29 0.56
CA ILE A 241 -17.09 -15.25 -0.91
C ILE A 241 -16.91 -16.65 -1.50
N GLN A 242 -15.86 -17.37 -1.11
CA GLN A 242 -15.58 -18.73 -1.61
C GLN A 242 -16.68 -19.73 -1.22
N ILE A 243 -17.26 -19.58 -0.03
CA ILE A 243 -18.44 -20.34 0.41
C ILE A 243 -19.62 -20.05 -0.53
N MET A 244 -19.91 -18.78 -0.85
CA MET A 244 -20.97 -18.42 -1.80
C MET A 244 -20.74 -19.02 -3.19
N GLU A 245 -19.51 -18.96 -3.72
CA GLU A 245 -19.14 -19.57 -5.01
C GLU A 245 -19.31 -21.09 -5.01
N ALA A 246 -18.97 -21.76 -3.90
CA ALA A 246 -19.18 -23.19 -3.76
C ALA A 246 -20.67 -23.55 -3.78
N HIS A 247 -21.50 -22.82 -3.02
CA HIS A 247 -22.95 -23.02 -3.02
C HIS A 247 -23.55 -22.78 -4.40
N GLN A 248 -23.15 -21.71 -5.09
CA GLN A 248 -23.63 -21.40 -6.43
C GLN A 248 -23.38 -22.53 -7.43
N ARG A 249 -22.20 -23.17 -7.37
CA ARG A 249 -21.86 -24.33 -8.23
C ARG A 249 -22.72 -25.56 -7.97
N THR A 250 -23.33 -25.67 -6.80
CA THR A 250 -24.20 -26.79 -6.41
C THR A 250 -25.69 -26.52 -6.67
N LEU A 251 -26.07 -25.29 -7.04
CA LEU A 251 -27.46 -24.97 -7.33
C LEU A 251 -27.96 -25.73 -8.56
N PRO A 252 -29.15 -26.36 -8.51
CA PRO A 252 -29.74 -27.03 -9.68
C PRO A 252 -30.00 -26.09 -10.85
N ASP A 253 -30.24 -24.80 -10.55
CA ASP A 253 -30.44 -23.73 -11.51
C ASP A 253 -29.56 -22.52 -11.13
N PRO A 254 -28.49 -22.23 -11.90
CA PRO A 254 -27.58 -21.11 -11.65
C PRO A 254 -28.26 -19.73 -11.74
N THR A 255 -29.42 -19.63 -12.41
CA THR A 255 -30.16 -18.37 -12.56
C THR A 255 -30.93 -17.99 -11.28
N ARG A 256 -31.02 -18.91 -10.31
CA ARG A 256 -31.79 -18.75 -9.07
C ARG A 256 -30.93 -18.43 -7.84
N THR A 257 -29.85 -17.67 -8.04
CA THR A 257 -29.01 -17.21 -6.92
C THR A 257 -29.83 -16.29 -5.99
N PRO A 258 -29.65 -16.38 -4.66
CA PRO A 258 -30.39 -15.56 -3.70
C PRO A 258 -29.88 -14.11 -3.60
N TYR A 259 -28.96 -13.72 -4.49
CA TYR A 259 -28.33 -12.41 -4.52
C TYR A 259 -28.10 -11.95 -5.97
N PRO A 260 -28.09 -10.64 -6.26
CA PRO A 260 -27.76 -10.15 -7.59
C PRO A 260 -26.30 -10.43 -7.94
N MET A 261 -26.03 -10.92 -9.15
CA MET A 261 -24.67 -11.23 -9.61
C MET A 261 -23.75 -10.01 -9.60
N ALA A 262 -24.27 -8.82 -9.95
CA ALA A 262 -23.50 -7.57 -9.90
C ALA A 262 -22.96 -7.29 -8.49
N ARG A 263 -23.76 -7.51 -7.44
CA ARG A 263 -23.33 -7.36 -6.04
C ARG A 263 -22.24 -8.34 -5.65
N PHE A 264 -22.37 -9.59 -6.10
CA PHE A 264 -21.34 -10.60 -5.88
C PHE A 264 -20.01 -10.21 -6.54
N GLN A 265 -20.06 -9.74 -7.79
CA GLN A 265 -18.87 -9.26 -8.51
C GLN A 265 -18.23 -8.07 -7.78
N GLN A 266 -19.03 -7.12 -7.29
CA GLN A 266 -18.54 -5.96 -6.54
C GLN A 266 -17.76 -6.40 -5.30
N VAL A 267 -18.34 -7.24 -4.43
CA VAL A 267 -17.63 -7.69 -3.22
C VAL A 267 -16.43 -8.58 -3.51
N TYR A 268 -16.48 -9.38 -4.58
CA TYR A 268 -15.34 -10.20 -5.02
C TYR A 268 -14.15 -9.32 -5.38
N TRP A 269 -14.40 -8.33 -6.25
CA TRP A 269 -13.35 -7.44 -6.74
C TRP A 269 -12.81 -6.52 -5.65
N GLU A 270 -13.66 -6.08 -4.73
CA GLU A 270 -13.24 -5.33 -3.55
C GLU A 270 -12.30 -6.18 -2.67
N ALA A 271 -12.69 -7.41 -2.35
CA ALA A 271 -11.83 -8.32 -1.59
C ALA A 271 -10.50 -8.62 -2.32
N TYR A 272 -10.54 -8.79 -3.64
CA TYR A 272 -9.39 -9.01 -4.50
C TYR A 272 -8.37 -7.85 -4.44
N ILE A 273 -8.87 -6.62 -4.50
CA ILE A 273 -8.06 -5.39 -4.42
C ILE A 273 -7.39 -5.28 -3.04
N HIS A 274 -8.17 -5.44 -1.97
CA HIS A 274 -7.69 -5.29 -0.59
C HIS A 274 -6.68 -6.39 -0.21
N GLU A 275 -6.91 -7.65 -0.64
CA GLU A 275 -5.95 -8.74 -0.42
C GLU A 275 -4.59 -8.46 -1.07
N ARG A 276 -4.60 -7.97 -2.32
CA ARG A 276 -3.36 -7.63 -3.04
C ARG A 276 -2.65 -6.46 -2.42
N PHE A 277 -3.38 -5.44 -1.98
CA PHE A 277 -2.78 -4.33 -1.24
C PHE A 277 -2.05 -4.85 0.00
N LEU A 278 -2.69 -5.69 0.82
CA LEU A 278 -2.07 -6.26 2.02
C LEU A 278 -0.88 -7.18 1.71
N THR A 279 -0.94 -7.89 0.57
CA THR A 279 0.18 -8.70 0.07
C THR A 279 1.39 -7.83 -0.23
N ILE A 280 1.21 -6.71 -0.91
CA ILE A 280 2.31 -5.80 -1.24
C ILE A 280 2.81 -5.06 0.00
N ALA A 281 1.89 -4.55 0.82
CA ALA A 281 2.20 -3.66 1.94
C ALA A 281 2.89 -4.39 3.11
N ASP A 282 2.43 -5.59 3.47
CA ASP A 282 2.90 -6.32 4.68
C ASP A 282 3.36 -7.76 4.41
N GLY A 283 3.32 -8.22 3.14
CA GLY A 283 3.84 -9.53 2.74
C GLY A 283 2.92 -10.71 3.06
N TYR A 284 1.64 -10.46 3.32
CA TYR A 284 0.64 -11.52 3.47
C TYR A 284 0.45 -12.32 2.17
N PRO A 285 0.03 -13.59 2.24
CA PRO A 285 -0.24 -14.37 1.04
C PRO A 285 -1.56 -13.95 0.36
N SER A 286 -1.56 -13.94 -0.97
CA SER A 286 -2.80 -13.82 -1.77
C SER A 286 -3.30 -15.21 -2.16
N ILE A 287 -4.61 -15.44 -2.05
CA ILE A 287 -5.25 -16.69 -2.44
C ILE A 287 -6.37 -16.48 -3.48
N MET A 288 -6.75 -15.23 -3.75
CA MET A 288 -7.75 -14.91 -4.75
C MET A 288 -7.12 -14.78 -6.14
N GLY A 289 -7.61 -15.61 -7.06
CA GLY A 289 -7.42 -15.41 -8.50
C GLY A 289 -8.32 -14.30 -9.04
N PRO A 290 -8.10 -13.83 -10.29
CA PRO A 290 -9.05 -12.95 -10.95
C PRO A 290 -10.36 -13.71 -11.23
N LEU A 291 -11.50 -13.03 -11.04
CA LEU A 291 -12.80 -13.64 -11.33
C LEU A 291 -12.89 -13.96 -12.83
N HIS A 292 -13.33 -15.17 -13.17
CA HIS A 292 -13.43 -15.62 -14.57
C HIS A 292 -14.55 -14.92 -15.36
N THR A 293 -15.53 -14.33 -14.67
CA THR A 293 -16.57 -13.51 -15.32
C THR A 293 -16.03 -12.14 -15.67
N ASN A 294 -16.74 -11.40 -16.54
CA ASN A 294 -16.43 -10.01 -16.84
C ASN A 294 -16.38 -9.15 -15.56
N LEU A 295 -15.78 -7.95 -15.69
CA LEU A 295 -15.79 -6.87 -14.69
C LEU A 295 -17.21 -6.59 -14.16
N SER A 296 -17.33 -5.74 -13.13
CA SER A 296 -18.64 -5.42 -12.52
C SER A 296 -19.67 -5.05 -13.59
N ALA A 297 -20.70 -5.90 -13.71
CA ALA A 297 -21.79 -5.72 -14.65
C ALA A 297 -22.61 -4.47 -14.30
N PRO A 298 -23.26 -3.83 -15.29
CA PRO A 298 -24.24 -2.79 -15.01
C PRO A 298 -25.41 -3.36 -14.19
N ASP A 299 -25.79 -2.65 -13.13
CA ASP A 299 -27.04 -2.85 -12.41
C ASP A 299 -27.83 -1.53 -12.39
N SER A 300 -29.12 -1.59 -12.06
CA SER A 300 -29.99 -0.40 -12.03
C SER A 300 -29.77 0.48 -10.79
N SER A 301 -28.93 0.05 -9.84
CA SER A 301 -28.78 0.69 -8.53
C SER A 301 -27.46 1.44 -8.36
N THR A 302 -26.42 1.11 -9.14
CA THR A 302 -25.09 1.73 -9.06
C THR A 302 -24.93 2.79 -10.13
N PRO A 303 -24.64 4.06 -9.77
CA PRO A 303 -24.35 5.10 -10.74
C PRO A 303 -23.22 4.72 -11.70
N GLU A 304 -23.37 5.10 -12.97
CA GLU A 304 -22.43 4.70 -14.04
C GLU A 304 -20.98 5.11 -13.74
N HIS A 305 -20.76 6.35 -13.29
CA HIS A 305 -19.42 6.84 -12.94
C HIS A 305 -18.75 6.08 -11.78
N ILE A 306 -19.54 5.54 -10.85
CA ILE A 306 -19.03 4.70 -9.75
C ILE A 306 -18.60 3.35 -10.30
N ARG A 307 -19.49 2.70 -11.06
CA ARG A 307 -19.21 1.38 -11.66
C ARG A 307 -18.00 1.42 -12.60
N VAL A 308 -17.94 2.42 -13.48
CA VAL A 308 -16.82 2.59 -14.42
C VAL A 308 -15.52 2.90 -13.69
N GLY A 309 -15.55 3.80 -12.70
CA GLY A 309 -14.36 4.12 -11.89
C GLY A 309 -13.83 2.90 -11.12
N PHE A 310 -14.73 2.11 -10.52
CA PHE A 310 -14.38 0.87 -9.84
C PHE A 310 -13.78 -0.16 -10.81
N ASN A 311 -14.33 -0.30 -12.01
CA ASN A 311 -13.77 -1.16 -13.06
C ASN A 311 -12.36 -0.72 -13.49
N CYS A 312 -12.10 0.58 -13.63
CA CYS A 312 -10.75 1.07 -13.90
C CYS A 312 -9.77 0.72 -12.77
N LEU A 313 -10.22 0.77 -11.50
CA LEU A 313 -9.39 0.37 -10.37
C LEU A 313 -9.08 -1.13 -10.37
N ILE A 314 -10.06 -1.97 -10.71
CA ILE A 314 -9.87 -3.42 -10.89
C ILE A 314 -8.80 -3.68 -11.96
N GLU A 315 -8.89 -3.02 -13.12
CA GLU A 315 -7.92 -3.15 -14.21
C GLU A 315 -6.49 -2.82 -13.77
N LEU A 316 -6.30 -1.81 -12.93
CA LEU A 316 -5.00 -1.51 -12.34
C LEU A 316 -4.50 -2.67 -11.46
N PHE A 317 -5.33 -3.18 -10.56
CA PHE A 317 -4.94 -4.28 -9.66
C PHE A 317 -4.75 -5.63 -10.37
N LEU A 318 -5.36 -5.85 -11.54
CA LEU A 318 -5.08 -6.99 -12.41
C LEU A 318 -3.64 -7.00 -12.95
N THR A 319 -2.93 -5.86 -12.90
CA THR A 319 -1.48 -5.80 -13.20
C THR A 319 -0.67 -6.66 -12.23
N LEU A 320 -1.14 -6.78 -10.97
CA LEU A 320 -0.57 -7.62 -9.91
C LEU A 320 -1.01 -9.09 -10.08
N ASP A 321 -0.58 -9.70 -11.19
CA ASP A 321 -0.83 -11.10 -11.50
C ASP A 321 0.01 -12.07 -10.65
N GLU A 322 -0.24 -13.37 -10.81
CA GLU A 322 0.49 -14.42 -10.08
C GLU A 322 2.01 -14.34 -10.26
N THR A 323 2.47 -13.95 -11.45
CA THR A 323 3.91 -13.79 -11.74
C THR A 323 4.48 -12.62 -10.93
N PHE A 324 3.80 -11.48 -10.95
CA PHE A 324 4.17 -10.32 -10.14
C PHE A 324 4.24 -10.69 -8.66
N LEU A 325 3.18 -11.29 -8.12
CA LEU A 325 3.08 -11.60 -6.68
C LEU A 325 4.12 -12.62 -6.24
N ALA A 326 4.38 -13.67 -7.04
CA ALA A 326 5.43 -14.63 -6.78
C ALA A 326 6.82 -13.98 -6.76
N CYS A 327 7.11 -13.11 -7.74
CA CYS A 327 8.35 -12.33 -7.76
C CYS A 327 8.46 -11.39 -6.54
N TRP A 328 7.38 -10.75 -6.13
CA TRP A 328 7.35 -9.85 -4.98
C TRP A 328 7.61 -10.58 -3.65
N GLN A 329 6.93 -11.71 -3.41
CA GLN A 329 7.03 -12.49 -2.18
C GLN A 329 8.38 -13.19 -2.03
N SER A 330 8.96 -13.65 -3.14
CA SER A 330 10.21 -14.42 -3.13
C SER A 330 11.46 -13.62 -2.73
N GLN A 331 11.33 -12.30 -2.51
CA GLN A 331 12.39 -11.35 -2.16
C GLN A 331 13.81 -11.95 -2.25
N ARG A 332 14.42 -11.89 -3.45
CA ARG A 332 15.85 -12.19 -3.71
C ARG A 332 16.21 -13.65 -4.03
N GLY A 333 15.33 -14.39 -4.69
CA GLY A 333 15.69 -15.57 -5.48
C GLY A 333 15.41 -15.32 -6.97
N ALA A 334 16.25 -15.87 -7.86
CA ALA A 334 15.99 -15.85 -9.30
C ALA A 334 14.82 -16.82 -9.59
N ILE A 335 13.58 -16.36 -9.41
CA ILE A 335 12.43 -17.03 -10.00
C ILE A 335 12.43 -16.64 -11.47
N GLY A 336 12.59 -17.62 -12.35
CA GLY A 336 12.48 -17.42 -13.79
C GLY A 336 11.11 -16.83 -14.13
N GLY A 337 11.10 -15.72 -14.88
CA GLY A 337 9.85 -15.06 -15.30
C GLY A 337 10.00 -13.55 -15.47
N LEU A 338 10.81 -12.89 -14.63
CA LEU A 338 11.02 -11.45 -14.75
C LEU A 338 12.03 -11.13 -15.86
N THR A 339 11.55 -10.72 -17.02
CA THR A 339 12.38 -10.25 -18.14
C THR A 339 12.18 -8.76 -18.38
N VAL A 340 13.11 -8.14 -19.10
CA VAL A 340 12.98 -6.75 -19.58
C VAL A 340 11.66 -6.58 -20.33
N GLN A 341 11.35 -7.48 -21.26
CA GLN A 341 10.12 -7.47 -22.05
C GLN A 341 8.85 -7.58 -21.19
N TRP A 342 8.87 -8.38 -20.13
CA TRP A 342 7.74 -8.50 -19.22
C TRP A 342 7.50 -7.17 -18.46
N ILE A 343 8.57 -6.54 -17.97
CA ILE A 343 8.47 -5.22 -17.31
C ILE A 343 7.92 -4.17 -18.28
N GLU A 344 8.43 -4.11 -19.52
CA GLU A 344 7.94 -3.19 -20.55
C GLU A 344 6.47 -3.43 -20.88
N SER A 345 6.06 -4.69 -21.05
CA SER A 345 4.66 -5.05 -21.29
C SER A 345 3.74 -4.58 -20.15
N LYS A 346 4.18 -4.70 -18.89
CA LYS A 346 3.42 -4.21 -17.72
C LYS A 346 3.37 -2.68 -17.66
N GLN A 347 4.43 -1.98 -18.06
CA GLN A 347 4.40 -0.52 -18.16
C GLN A 347 3.39 -0.06 -19.23
N VAL A 348 3.42 -0.69 -20.41
CA VAL A 348 2.44 -0.43 -21.49
C VAL A 348 1.01 -0.75 -21.04
N GLN A 349 0.80 -1.81 -20.27
CA GLN A 349 -0.51 -2.12 -19.67
C GLN A 349 -1.02 -0.96 -18.79
N LEU A 350 -0.15 -0.35 -17.98
CA LEU A 350 -0.51 0.79 -17.12
C LEU A 350 -0.76 2.08 -17.93
N ASP A 351 -0.05 2.28 -19.04
CA ASP A 351 -0.31 3.40 -19.97
C ASP A 351 -1.68 3.22 -20.66
N GLN A 352 -1.98 2.00 -21.11
CA GLN A 352 -3.27 1.69 -21.72
C GLN A 352 -4.43 1.86 -20.72
N ALA A 353 -4.23 1.49 -19.45
CA ALA A 353 -5.24 1.68 -18.41
C ALA A 353 -5.56 3.18 -18.18
N GLU A 354 -4.55 4.06 -18.22
CA GLU A 354 -4.77 5.51 -18.16
C GLU A 354 -5.61 6.02 -19.35
N MET A 355 -5.23 5.60 -20.57
CA MET A 355 -5.96 5.99 -21.78
C MET A 355 -7.41 5.48 -21.75
N ASN A 356 -7.62 4.25 -21.28
CA ASN A 356 -8.95 3.64 -21.16
C ASN A 356 -9.83 4.42 -20.17
N ALA A 357 -9.28 4.79 -19.01
CA ALA A 357 -9.99 5.58 -18.01
C ALA A 357 -10.38 6.97 -18.56
N ALA A 358 -9.45 7.67 -19.21
CA ALA A 358 -9.73 8.97 -19.83
C ALA A 358 -10.79 8.88 -20.95
N ALA A 359 -10.71 7.84 -21.78
CA ALA A 359 -11.71 7.60 -22.82
C ALA A 359 -13.08 7.24 -22.23
N ALA A 360 -13.13 6.52 -21.12
CA ALA A 360 -14.38 6.21 -20.42
C ALA A 360 -15.03 7.46 -19.83
N GLU A 361 -14.24 8.32 -19.20
CA GLU A 361 -14.72 9.61 -18.69
C GLU A 361 -15.24 10.52 -19.81
N ALA A 362 -14.53 10.60 -20.94
CA ALA A 362 -14.98 11.35 -22.11
C ALA A 362 -16.30 10.81 -22.70
N ARG A 363 -16.48 9.49 -22.74
CA ARG A 363 -17.75 8.87 -23.18
C ARG A 363 -18.90 9.24 -22.24
N MET A 364 -18.69 9.15 -20.93
CA MET A 364 -19.71 9.55 -19.95
C MET A 364 -20.15 11.01 -20.14
N HIS A 365 -19.19 11.92 -20.33
CA HIS A 365 -19.50 13.32 -20.64
C HIS A 365 -20.30 13.48 -21.94
N SER A 366 -19.95 12.73 -22.99
CA SER A 366 -20.68 12.78 -24.28
C SER A 366 -22.12 12.26 -24.18
N GLU A 367 -22.38 11.34 -23.25
CA GLU A 367 -23.70 10.76 -22.98
C GLU A 367 -24.51 11.59 -21.96
N GLY A 368 -23.97 12.70 -21.47
CA GLY A 368 -24.64 13.58 -20.49
C GLY A 368 -24.55 13.09 -19.03
N HIS A 369 -23.73 12.09 -18.75
CA HIS A 369 -23.46 11.63 -17.39
C HIS A 369 -22.37 12.50 -16.73
N ALA A 370 -22.37 12.53 -15.39
CA ALA A 370 -21.25 13.08 -14.65
C ALA A 370 -19.98 12.27 -14.90
N GLY A 371 -18.83 12.95 -14.99
CA GLY A 371 -17.51 12.32 -15.07
C GLY A 371 -17.07 11.72 -13.73
N PHE A 372 -15.79 11.37 -13.63
CA PHE A 372 -15.24 10.87 -12.37
C PHE A 372 -15.17 11.99 -11.32
N THR A 373 -15.40 11.61 -10.07
CA THR A 373 -15.15 12.52 -8.94
C THR A 373 -13.65 12.84 -8.83
N GLU A 374 -13.28 13.95 -8.19
CA GLU A 374 -11.87 14.26 -7.86
C GLU A 374 -11.20 13.09 -7.14
N LEU A 375 -11.94 12.46 -6.21
CA LEU A 375 -11.47 11.34 -5.40
C LEU A 375 -11.16 10.10 -6.25
N GLN A 376 -12.04 9.73 -7.17
CA GLN A 376 -11.80 8.61 -8.08
C GLN A 376 -10.60 8.87 -9.00
N ARG A 377 -10.48 10.09 -9.54
CA ARG A 377 -9.32 10.47 -10.38
C ARG A 377 -8.02 10.40 -9.60
N ALA A 378 -8.01 10.93 -8.37
CA ALA A 378 -6.85 10.88 -7.50
C ALA A 378 -6.44 9.44 -7.16
N ASP A 379 -7.38 8.57 -6.79
CA ASP A 379 -7.06 7.17 -6.47
C ASP A 379 -6.52 6.40 -7.67
N LEU A 380 -7.16 6.52 -8.85
CA LEU A 380 -6.67 5.89 -10.08
C LEU A 380 -5.27 6.37 -10.45
N PHE A 381 -5.02 7.67 -10.34
CA PHE A 381 -3.71 8.25 -10.63
C PHE A 381 -2.64 7.74 -9.64
N ILE A 382 -2.88 7.89 -8.34
CA ILE A 382 -1.93 7.51 -7.29
C ILE A 382 -1.65 6.01 -7.33
N THR A 383 -2.68 5.19 -7.47
CA THR A 383 -2.55 3.73 -7.56
C THR A 383 -1.69 3.34 -8.76
N ARG A 384 -1.88 3.97 -9.92
CA ARG A 384 -1.07 3.71 -11.10
C ARG A 384 0.39 4.13 -10.93
N LEU A 385 0.68 5.29 -10.33
CA LEU A 385 2.05 5.71 -10.00
C LEU A 385 2.72 4.74 -9.03
N TRP A 386 1.96 4.28 -8.03
CA TRP A 386 2.43 3.28 -7.08
C TRP A 386 2.78 1.96 -7.78
N LEU A 387 1.91 1.44 -8.64
CA LEU A 387 2.19 0.23 -9.43
C LEU A 387 3.45 0.38 -10.31
N ARG A 388 3.65 1.54 -10.95
CA ARG A 388 4.91 1.82 -11.69
C ARG A 388 6.14 1.82 -10.78
N THR A 389 5.99 2.34 -9.57
CA THR A 389 7.05 2.33 -8.55
C THR A 389 7.41 0.89 -8.16
N LEU A 390 6.42 0.03 -7.94
CA LEU A 390 6.66 -1.38 -7.58
C LEU A 390 7.32 -2.15 -8.73
N LEU A 391 6.87 -1.95 -9.98
CA LEU A 391 7.50 -2.55 -11.17
C LEU A 391 8.97 -2.13 -11.30
N TRP A 392 9.27 -0.85 -11.08
CA TRP A 392 10.63 -0.34 -11.09
C TRP A 392 11.48 -0.97 -9.98
N GLN A 393 10.94 -1.10 -8.76
CA GLN A 393 11.62 -1.75 -7.64
C GLN A 393 11.90 -3.24 -7.92
N LEU A 394 10.97 -3.95 -8.58
CA LEU A 394 11.18 -5.32 -9.03
C LEU A 394 12.31 -5.40 -10.06
N ALA A 395 12.29 -4.55 -11.09
CA ALA A 395 13.35 -4.49 -12.09
C ALA A 395 14.71 -4.14 -11.46
N LEU A 396 14.76 -3.23 -10.50
CA LEU A 396 15.97 -2.92 -9.72
C LEU A 396 16.49 -4.16 -8.98
N SER A 397 15.59 -4.90 -8.32
CA SER A 397 15.97 -6.07 -7.50
C SER A 397 16.60 -7.21 -8.31
N GLN A 398 16.28 -7.29 -9.60
CA GLN A 398 16.82 -8.27 -10.55
C GLN A 398 17.95 -7.71 -11.43
N GLY A 399 18.39 -6.46 -11.19
CA GLY A 399 19.47 -5.83 -11.95
C GLY A 399 19.12 -5.56 -13.42
N LEU A 400 17.83 -5.41 -13.74
CA LEU A 400 17.35 -5.18 -15.12
C LEU A 400 17.42 -3.71 -15.56
N LEU A 401 17.73 -2.80 -14.63
CA LEU A 401 17.74 -1.35 -14.88
C LEU A 401 19.06 -0.86 -15.50
N ARG A 402 18.96 0.22 -16.27
CA ARG A 402 20.09 0.86 -16.97
C ARG A 402 20.38 2.25 -16.41
N SER A 403 21.66 2.65 -16.46
CA SER A 403 22.13 3.95 -15.95
C SER A 403 22.02 5.12 -16.92
N GLY A 404 21.68 4.87 -18.19
CA GLY A 404 21.62 5.91 -19.24
C GLY A 404 20.39 5.76 -20.12
N SER A 405 20.03 6.85 -20.81
CA SER A 405 18.96 6.86 -21.81
C SER A 405 19.38 6.12 -23.07
N SER A 406 18.55 5.21 -23.55
CA SER A 406 18.66 4.62 -24.88
C SER A 406 17.31 4.79 -25.55
N ASP A 407 17.28 5.34 -26.77
CA ASP A 407 16.06 5.61 -27.54
C ASP A 407 15.21 4.36 -27.82
N THR A 408 15.76 3.16 -27.63
CA THR A 408 15.11 1.89 -27.96
C THR A 408 14.50 1.16 -26.77
N THR A 409 14.71 1.65 -25.54
CA THR A 409 14.24 0.99 -24.31
C THR A 409 13.22 1.85 -23.56
N HIS A 410 12.20 1.21 -22.99
CA HIS A 410 11.16 1.93 -22.24
C HIS A 410 11.75 2.71 -21.06
N GLU A 411 11.28 3.95 -20.84
CA GLU A 411 11.80 4.85 -19.80
C GLU A 411 11.73 4.27 -18.39
N GLY A 412 10.70 3.45 -18.12
CA GLY A 412 10.52 2.71 -16.86
C GLY A 412 11.64 1.73 -16.49
N LEU A 413 12.61 1.48 -17.38
CA LEU A 413 13.81 0.67 -17.12
C LEU A 413 15.05 1.50 -16.77
N SER A 414 14.91 2.83 -16.71
CA SER A 414 15.99 3.72 -16.28
C SER A 414 16.14 3.74 -14.76
N LEU A 415 17.38 3.75 -14.26
CA LEU A 415 17.66 4.00 -12.83
C LEU A 415 17.18 5.39 -12.38
N GLN A 416 17.09 6.35 -13.31
CA GLN A 416 16.63 7.71 -13.01
C GLN A 416 15.11 7.86 -13.12
N PHE A 417 14.37 6.85 -13.58
CA PHE A 417 12.93 6.93 -13.81
C PHE A 417 12.12 7.52 -12.62
N PRO A 418 12.35 7.11 -11.36
CA PRO A 418 11.64 7.72 -10.23
C PRO A 418 11.93 9.22 -10.09
N ALA A 419 13.21 9.61 -10.20
CA ALA A 419 13.62 10.99 -10.10
C ALA A 419 13.14 11.83 -11.29
N SER A 420 13.16 11.31 -12.52
CA SER A 420 12.86 12.07 -13.73
C SER A 420 11.37 12.16 -14.07
N ARG A 421 10.58 11.12 -13.76
CA ARG A 421 9.16 11.06 -14.13
C ARG A 421 8.21 11.04 -12.96
N LEU A 422 8.44 10.16 -11.99
CA LEU A 422 7.51 10.03 -10.87
C LEU A 422 7.47 11.31 -10.03
N SER A 423 8.58 12.02 -9.89
CA SER A 423 8.64 13.33 -9.23
C SER A 423 7.74 14.38 -9.91
N ILE A 424 7.83 14.51 -11.23
CA ILE A 424 7.06 15.47 -12.03
C ILE A 424 5.57 15.11 -12.00
N GLN A 425 5.24 13.82 -12.19
CA GLN A 425 3.85 13.36 -12.15
C GLN A 425 3.23 13.57 -10.77
N LEU A 426 3.96 13.27 -9.70
CA LEU A 426 3.50 13.49 -8.34
C LEU A 426 3.38 14.99 -8.01
N ARG A 427 4.31 15.82 -8.50
CA ARG A 427 4.23 17.28 -8.39
C ARG A 427 3.02 17.86 -9.12
N SER A 428 2.72 17.33 -10.30
CA SER A 428 1.56 17.71 -11.11
C SER A 428 0.26 17.38 -10.39
N LEU A 429 0.16 16.16 -9.83
CA LEU A 429 -0.99 15.78 -9.00
C LEU A 429 -1.18 16.77 -7.85
N VAL A 430 -0.14 17.00 -7.04
CA VAL A 430 -0.24 17.92 -5.90
C VAL A 430 -0.62 19.34 -6.34
N GLY A 431 -0.18 19.78 -7.52
CA GLY A 431 -0.54 21.09 -8.08
C GLY A 431 -1.97 21.18 -8.65
N GLN A 432 -2.62 20.06 -8.93
CA GLN A 432 -3.98 19.98 -9.49
C GLN A 432 -5.06 19.74 -8.44
N LEU A 433 -4.69 19.34 -7.23
CA LEU A 433 -5.66 19.13 -6.15
C LEU A 433 -6.16 20.49 -5.65
N ASP A 434 -7.48 20.65 -5.63
CA ASP A 434 -8.10 21.87 -5.12
C ASP A 434 -7.99 21.94 -3.58
N SER A 435 -7.87 20.79 -2.90
CA SER A 435 -7.69 20.69 -1.45
C SER A 435 -6.89 19.46 -1.02
N ILE A 436 -5.99 19.66 -0.06
CA ILE A 436 -5.27 18.60 0.70
C ILE A 436 -6.25 17.59 1.31
N VAL A 437 -7.45 18.06 1.69
CA VAL A 437 -8.50 17.26 2.35
C VAL A 437 -9.02 16.15 1.41
N SER A 438 -9.05 16.37 0.09
CA SER A 438 -9.55 15.37 -0.86
C SER A 438 -8.69 14.09 -0.84
N ILE A 439 -7.36 14.20 -0.74
CA ILE A 439 -6.48 13.02 -0.55
C ILE A 439 -6.55 12.48 0.88
N ALA A 440 -6.70 13.37 1.86
CA ALA A 440 -6.79 13.01 3.28
C ALA A 440 -7.94 12.04 3.56
N THR A 441 -9.04 12.19 2.82
CA THR A 441 -10.27 11.41 2.98
C THR A 441 -10.23 10.01 2.36
N GLN A 442 -9.15 9.63 1.66
CA GLN A 442 -9.02 8.30 1.03
C GLN A 442 -8.44 7.22 1.97
N GLY A 443 -8.07 7.60 3.18
CA GLY A 443 -7.59 6.68 4.21
C GLY A 443 -6.11 6.30 4.10
N SER A 444 -5.67 5.44 5.00
CA SER A 444 -4.24 5.08 5.18
C SER A 444 -3.61 4.38 3.97
N GLY A 445 -4.42 3.72 3.13
CA GLY A 445 -3.94 3.03 1.93
C GLY A 445 -3.29 3.99 0.92
N ILE A 446 -3.95 5.12 0.61
CA ILE A 446 -3.40 6.15 -0.29
C ILE A 446 -2.15 6.79 0.30
N ILE A 447 -2.16 7.09 1.60
CA ILE A 447 -1.00 7.66 2.29
C ILE A 447 0.21 6.72 2.22
N GLN A 448 -0.01 5.42 2.39
CA GLN A 448 1.03 4.41 2.24
C GLN A 448 1.59 4.38 0.80
N LYS A 449 0.72 4.41 -0.22
CA LYS A 449 1.12 4.46 -1.64
C LYS A 449 1.97 5.72 -1.93
N LEU A 450 1.52 6.89 -1.48
CA LEU A 450 2.22 8.17 -1.64
C LEU A 450 3.60 8.16 -0.96
N PHE A 451 3.67 7.65 0.28
CA PHE A 451 4.94 7.49 0.99
C PHE A 451 5.91 6.57 0.23
N GLU A 452 5.43 5.47 -0.35
CA GLU A 452 6.28 4.55 -1.12
C GLU A 452 6.81 5.18 -2.41
N ILE A 453 5.99 5.95 -3.11
CA ILE A 453 6.42 6.73 -4.28
C ILE A 453 7.48 7.75 -3.86
N ALA A 454 7.17 8.60 -2.87
CA ALA A 454 8.05 9.68 -2.41
C ALA A 454 9.39 9.16 -1.86
N SER A 455 9.37 8.09 -1.04
CA SER A 455 10.58 7.47 -0.51
C SER A 455 11.47 6.87 -1.60
N THR A 456 10.87 6.29 -2.64
CA THR A 456 11.62 5.75 -3.80
C THR A 456 12.30 6.88 -4.58
N ILE A 457 11.58 7.98 -4.84
CA ILE A 457 12.14 9.18 -5.48
C ILE A 457 13.32 9.71 -4.64
N ALA A 458 13.13 9.84 -3.33
CA ALA A 458 14.16 10.32 -2.40
C ALA A 458 15.41 9.44 -2.42
N ASP A 459 15.24 8.12 -2.53
CA ASP A 459 16.36 7.18 -2.57
C ASP A 459 17.17 7.28 -3.85
N VAL A 460 16.53 7.53 -5.00
CA VAL A 460 17.22 7.75 -6.27
C VAL A 460 17.93 9.10 -6.28
N LEU A 461 17.28 10.16 -5.81
CA LEU A 461 17.88 11.51 -5.73
C LEU A 461 19.06 11.57 -4.76
N ALA A 462 19.05 10.77 -3.70
CA ALA A 462 20.13 10.72 -2.71
C ALA A 462 21.37 9.92 -3.17
N LEU A 463 21.36 9.36 -4.38
CA LEU A 463 22.53 8.66 -4.91
C LEU A 463 23.64 9.66 -5.28
N PRO A 464 24.92 9.34 -5.00
CA PRO A 464 26.02 10.20 -5.39
C PRO A 464 26.14 10.31 -6.91
N SER A 465 25.87 11.48 -7.46
CA SER A 465 26.10 11.79 -8.87
C SER A 465 27.60 11.82 -9.15
N GLY A 466 28.07 11.02 -10.12
CA GLY A 466 29.45 11.14 -10.58
C GLY A 466 29.53 12.29 -11.58
N HIS A 467 30.22 13.38 -11.23
CA HIS A 467 30.52 14.60 -12.01
C HIS A 467 29.56 15.79 -11.81
N ASN A 468 30.13 17.00 -11.78
CA ASN A 468 29.47 18.29 -11.55
C ASN A 468 28.36 18.67 -12.56
N GLN A 469 28.29 18.02 -13.74
CA GLN A 469 27.22 18.26 -14.72
C GLN A 469 25.89 17.60 -14.32
N ALA A 470 25.93 16.53 -13.51
CA ALA A 470 24.74 15.81 -13.08
C ALA A 470 23.98 16.53 -11.95
N GLU A 471 24.58 17.52 -11.27
CA GLU A 471 23.91 18.28 -10.20
C GLU A 471 22.93 19.32 -10.75
N ASP A 472 23.25 19.98 -11.87
CA ASP A 472 22.35 20.92 -12.54
C ASP A 472 21.12 20.22 -13.15
N GLU A 473 21.29 19.01 -13.68
CA GLU A 473 20.19 18.19 -14.22
C GLU A 473 19.26 17.65 -13.12
N LEU A 474 19.79 17.40 -11.91
CA LEU A 474 19.00 16.85 -10.79
C LEU A 474 18.23 17.93 -10.01
N ARG A 475 18.68 19.19 -10.07
CA ARG A 475 18.07 20.34 -9.37
C ARG A 475 16.55 20.48 -9.57
N PRO A 476 15.97 20.45 -10.79
CA PRO A 476 14.53 20.54 -10.96
C PRO A 476 13.79 19.41 -10.25
N HIS A 477 14.32 18.19 -10.30
CA HIS A 477 13.73 17.02 -9.64
C HIS A 477 13.82 17.09 -8.11
N VAL A 478 14.91 17.64 -7.56
CA VAL A 478 15.03 17.94 -6.13
C VAL A 478 13.98 18.97 -5.72
N LYS A 479 13.79 20.04 -6.49
CA LYS A 479 12.76 21.06 -6.21
C LYS A 479 11.34 20.46 -6.18
N ASP A 480 11.02 19.62 -7.17
CA ASP A 480 9.72 18.93 -7.23
C ASP A 480 9.53 18.00 -6.02
N PHE A 481 10.57 17.25 -5.66
CA PHE A 481 10.56 16.39 -4.48
C PHE A 481 10.33 17.15 -3.18
N LEU A 482 11.06 18.24 -2.94
CA LEU A 482 10.92 19.04 -1.72
C LEU A 482 9.51 19.63 -1.58
N TYR A 483 8.91 20.05 -2.71
CA TYR A 483 7.52 20.53 -2.72
C TYR A 483 6.54 19.43 -2.32
N VAL A 484 6.68 18.24 -2.92
CA VAL A 484 5.82 17.08 -2.60
C VAL A 484 5.97 16.66 -1.14
N VAL A 485 7.20 16.62 -0.61
CA VAL A 485 7.43 16.23 0.79
C VAL A 485 6.80 17.22 1.76
N ASN A 486 6.91 18.52 1.51
CA ASN A 486 6.23 19.53 2.33
C ASN A 486 4.72 19.29 2.34
N PHE A 487 4.10 19.10 1.17
CA PHE A 487 2.68 18.77 1.06
C PHE A 487 2.31 17.51 1.86
N LEU A 488 3.08 16.42 1.74
CA LEU A 488 2.81 15.18 2.47
C LEU A 488 2.98 15.33 3.99
N LEU A 489 3.94 16.14 4.45
CA LEU A 489 4.14 16.42 5.87
C LEU A 489 2.99 17.29 6.42
N ASP A 490 2.54 18.29 5.65
CA ASP A 490 1.43 19.18 6.02
C ASP A 490 0.09 18.45 6.10
N LEU A 491 -0.09 17.40 5.28
CA LEU A 491 -1.26 16.52 5.32
C LEU A 491 -1.45 15.85 6.70
N GLY A 492 -0.38 15.67 7.49
CA GLY A 492 -0.46 15.22 8.88
C GLY A 492 -0.79 13.73 9.09
N LEU A 493 -1.25 13.01 8.06
CA LEU A 493 -1.76 11.63 8.16
C LEU A 493 -0.71 10.51 8.14
N MET A 494 0.55 10.84 7.84
CA MET A 494 1.62 9.85 7.84
C MET A 494 1.98 9.41 9.26
N ARG A 495 2.42 8.15 9.41
CA ARG A 495 2.99 7.65 10.67
C ARG A 495 4.29 8.39 11.00
N GLU A 496 4.62 8.51 12.29
CA GLU A 496 5.77 9.33 12.70
C GLU A 496 7.10 8.84 12.11
N ASN A 497 7.28 7.52 12.01
CA ASN A 497 8.46 6.94 11.35
C ASN A 497 8.56 7.28 9.85
N GLN A 498 7.43 7.44 9.15
CA GLN A 498 7.37 7.85 7.75
C GLN A 498 7.72 9.33 7.62
N LYS A 499 7.18 10.18 8.52
CA LYS A 499 7.52 11.60 8.60
C LYS A 499 9.01 11.80 8.85
N ASP A 500 9.57 11.09 9.83
CA ASP A 500 10.99 11.15 10.16
C ASP A 500 11.89 10.77 8.98
N TYR A 501 11.53 9.70 8.26
CA TYR A 501 12.26 9.28 7.06
C TYR A 501 12.26 10.38 5.97
N LEU A 502 11.10 10.96 5.69
CA LEU A 502 10.99 12.02 4.68
C LEU A 502 11.71 13.30 5.12
N ARG A 503 11.66 13.68 6.41
CA ARG A 503 12.44 14.81 6.96
C ARG A 503 13.94 14.59 6.83
N GLU A 504 14.44 13.38 7.13
CA GLU A 504 15.86 13.04 6.95
C GLU A 504 16.29 13.24 5.50
N LYS A 505 15.51 12.72 4.55
CA LYS A 505 15.78 12.86 3.11
C LYS A 505 15.64 14.30 2.63
N TYR A 506 14.67 15.04 3.15
CA TYR A 506 14.48 16.46 2.86
C TYR A 506 15.75 17.25 3.21
N HIS A 507 16.24 17.12 4.44
CA HIS A 507 17.44 17.84 4.89
C HIS A 507 18.71 17.41 4.13
N MET A 508 18.78 16.15 3.70
CA MET A 508 19.89 15.66 2.89
C MET A 508 19.91 16.29 1.48
N LEU A 509 18.75 16.48 0.85
CA LEU A 509 18.62 16.95 -0.53
C LEU A 509 18.46 18.47 -0.64
N GLN A 510 18.03 19.14 0.43
CA GLN A 510 17.82 20.59 0.47
C GLN A 510 19.03 21.43 0.00
N PRO A 511 20.30 21.10 0.35
CA PRO A 511 21.45 21.88 -0.12
C PRO A 511 21.62 21.90 -1.64
N LEU A 512 21.23 20.81 -2.33
CA LEU A 512 21.33 20.70 -3.79
C LEU A 512 20.37 21.64 -4.54
N ASN A 513 19.37 22.19 -3.83
CA ASN A 513 18.45 23.19 -4.37
C ASN A 513 19.04 24.62 -4.33
N THR A 514 20.07 24.85 -3.52
CA THR A 514 20.65 26.19 -3.28
C THR A 514 22.15 26.21 -3.51
N GLU A 515 22.58 26.44 -4.75
CA GLU A 515 23.88 27.07 -5.02
C GLU A 515 23.85 27.84 -6.35
N GLY A 516 23.97 29.17 -6.22
CA GLY A 516 23.87 30.14 -7.31
C GLY A 516 23.94 31.59 -6.82
N ARG A 517 24.71 31.87 -5.75
CA ARG A 517 25.13 33.24 -5.41
C ARG A 517 26.35 33.26 -4.48
N MET A 518 27.54 33.18 -5.07
CA MET A 518 28.67 33.98 -4.58
C MET A 518 29.11 34.88 -5.73
N PRO A 519 28.88 36.20 -5.68
CA PRO A 519 29.67 37.10 -6.49
C PRO A 519 31.11 37.00 -5.97
N ALA A 520 32.02 36.60 -6.86
CA ALA A 520 33.44 36.79 -6.65
C ALA A 520 33.70 38.27 -6.35
N HIS A 521 34.19 38.59 -5.15
CA HIS A 521 34.88 39.84 -4.92
C HIS A 521 36.20 39.77 -5.69
N ALA A 522 36.14 40.13 -6.97
CA ALA A 522 37.31 40.48 -7.76
C ALA A 522 37.82 41.85 -7.28
N GLY A 523 39.15 41.93 -7.18
CA GLY A 523 39.89 42.96 -6.48
C GLY A 523 39.62 44.41 -6.90
N GLU A 524 39.59 45.29 -5.89
CA GLU A 524 40.03 46.67 -6.05
C GLU A 524 41.54 46.71 -5.81
N GLN A 525 42.30 46.78 -6.90
CA GLN A 525 43.65 47.34 -6.90
C GLN A 525 43.55 48.85 -7.14
N ALA A 526 44.11 49.58 -6.16
CA ALA A 526 44.72 50.90 -6.20
C ALA A 526 44.75 51.69 -7.53
N VAL A 527 44.33 52.96 -7.47
CA VAL A 527 45.00 54.09 -8.15
C VAL A 527 45.00 55.34 -7.25
N ALA A 528 46.20 55.71 -6.84
CA ALA A 528 46.75 57.05 -6.56
C ALA A 528 45.82 58.20 -6.09
N SER A 529 46.05 58.71 -4.88
CA SER A 529 46.84 59.94 -4.60
C SER A 529 46.94 60.19 -3.11
#